data_AF-X1JRH5-F1
#
_entry.id   AF-X1JRH5-F1
#
_cell.length_a   1.000
_cell.length_b   1.000
_cell.length_c   1.000
_cell.angle_alpha   90.00
_cell.angle_beta   90.00
_cell.angle_gamma   90.00
#
_symmetry.space_group_name_H-M   'P 1'
#
loop_
_entity.id
_entity.type
_entity.pdbx_description
1 polymer ?
#
loop_
_entity_poly.entity_id
_entity_poly.type
_entity_poly.pdbx_seq_one_letter_code
_entity_poly.pdbx_strand_id
1 'polypeptide(L)' 'PMTHDLLDSVIENLGAKIEKIVINDLRNHTFYAKIHLSLNGRTVEIDSRPSDAIALGAASNAPIYVAEHVFEKTSQ' A
#
# COMPACT_ATOMS: atom_id res chain seq x y z
N PRO A 1 -14.15 2.96 14.53
CA PRO A 1 -13.28 2.58 13.39
C PRO A 1 -13.40 3.61 12.25
N MET A 2 -12.27 4.22 11.90
CA MET A 2 -12.12 4.95 10.64
C MET A 2 -12.11 3.95 9.48
N THR A 3 -12.29 4.43 8.25
CA THR A 3 -12.37 3.57 7.06
C THR A 3 -11.15 2.65 6.89
N HIS A 4 -9.96 3.10 7.27
CA HIS A 4 -8.74 2.29 7.24
C HIS A 4 -8.75 1.17 8.28
N ASP A 5 -9.22 1.43 9.51
CA ASP A 5 -9.36 0.40 10.56
C ASP A 5 -10.34 -0.70 10.12
N LEU A 6 -11.46 -0.29 9.49
CA LEU A 6 -12.45 -1.22 8.95
C LEU A 6 -11.83 -2.09 7.86
N LEU A 7 -11.10 -1.48 6.92
CA LEU A 7 -10.51 -2.21 5.81
C LEU A 7 -9.43 -3.19 6.29
N ASP A 8 -8.59 -2.77 7.24
CA ASP A 8 -7.58 -3.65 7.86
C ASP A 8 -8.25 -4.85 8.54
N SER A 9 -9.29 -4.61 9.34
CA SER A 9 -10.10 -5.67 9.96
C SER A 9 -10.71 -6.61 8.92
N VAL A 10 -11.20 -6.10 7.79
CA VAL A 10 -11.76 -6.94 6.71
C VAL A 10 -10.67 -7.81 6.08
N ILE A 11 -9.49 -7.26 5.81
CA ILE A 11 -8.34 -8.00 5.25
C ILE A 11 -7.93 -9.14 6.19
N GLU A 12 -7.78 -8.85 7.49
CA GLU A 12 -7.44 -9.85 8.50
C GLU A 12 -8.50 -10.96 8.61
N ASN A 13 -9.79 -10.60 8.66
CA ASN A 13 -10.89 -11.57 8.75
C ASN A 13 -11.01 -12.46 7.51
N LEU A 14 -10.53 -11.99 6.35
CA LEU A 14 -10.44 -12.79 5.13
C LEU A 14 -9.17 -13.67 5.08
N GLY A 15 -8.36 -13.66 6.15
CA GLY A 15 -7.14 -14.45 6.27
C GLY A 15 -5.96 -13.90 5.47
N ALA A 16 -6.03 -12.62 5.08
CA ALA A 16 -4.93 -11.93 4.42
C ALA A 16 -4.14 -11.06 5.43
N LYS A 17 -2.90 -10.72 5.08
CA LYS A 17 -2.06 -9.80 5.86
C LYS A 17 -1.39 -8.80 4.93
N ILE A 18 -1.36 -7.53 5.32
CA ILE A 18 -0.57 -6.52 4.59
C ILE A 18 0.92 -6.79 4.85
N GLU A 19 1.67 -7.11 3.79
CA GLU A 19 3.11 -7.36 3.87
C GLU A 19 3.90 -6.07 3.76
N LYS A 20 3.52 -5.22 2.81
CA LYS A 20 4.18 -3.94 2.51
C LYS A 20 3.32 -3.08 1.61
N ILE A 21 3.64 -1.80 1.58
CA ILE A 21 3.14 -0.83 0.60
C ILE A 21 4.30 -0.34 -0.24
N VAL A 22 4.08 -0.17 -1.54
CA VAL A 22 5.08 0.35 -2.46
C VAL A 22 4.48 1.49 -3.26
N ILE A 23 5.02 2.70 -3.11
CA ILE A 23 4.76 3.80 -4.05
C ILE A 23 5.60 3.51 -5.29
N ASN A 24 4.95 2.99 -6.32
CA ASN A 24 5.62 2.27 -7.41
C ASN A 24 5.66 3.05 -8.73
N ASP A 25 4.93 4.16 -8.87
CA ASP A 25 4.96 4.95 -10.11
C ASP A 25 4.56 6.42 -9.90
N LEU A 26 4.98 7.25 -10.85
CA LEU A 26 4.57 8.65 -11.02
C LEU A 26 4.33 8.90 -12.52
N ARG A 27 3.06 9.11 -12.89
CA ARG A 27 2.62 9.39 -14.26
C ARG A 27 1.77 10.64 -14.28
N ASN A 28 2.06 11.57 -15.18
CA ASN A 28 1.30 12.82 -15.31
C ASN A 28 1.11 13.53 -13.95
N HIS A 29 2.18 13.63 -13.15
CA HIS A 29 2.16 14.19 -11.78
C HIS A 29 1.23 13.48 -10.79
N THR A 30 0.75 12.28 -11.12
CA THR A 30 -0.08 11.45 -10.26
C THR A 30 0.73 10.26 -9.77
N PHE A 31 0.84 10.12 -8.46
CA PHE A 31 1.51 8.98 -7.83
C PHE A 31 0.58 7.78 -7.74
N TYR A 32 1.16 6.59 -7.86
CA TYR A 32 0.49 5.31 -7.71
C TYR A 32 1.18 4.49 -6.63
N ALA A 33 0.38 3.70 -5.92
CA ALA A 33 0.88 2.76 -4.93
C ALA A 33 0.27 1.38 -5.12
N LYS A 34 0.97 0.36 -4.63
CA LYS A 34 0.46 -0.99 -4.48
C LYS A 34 0.49 -1.41 -3.02
N ILE A 35 -0.59 -2.03 -2.59
CA ILE A 35 -0.66 -2.74 -1.31
C ILE A 35 -0.39 -4.22 -1.62
N HIS A 36 0.65 -4.78 -1.03
CA HIS A 36 0.98 -6.20 -1.17
C HIS A 36 0.37 -6.95 0.01
N LEU A 37 -0.53 -7.88 -0.30
CA LEU A 37 -1.19 -8.75 0.66
C LEU A 37 -0.61 -10.16 0.56
N SER A 38 -0.30 -10.78 1.69
CA SER A 38 -0.12 -12.22 1.81
C SER A 38 -1.49 -12.87 1.95
N LEU A 39 -1.83 -13.83 1.10
CA LEU A 39 -3.04 -14.63 1.22
C LEU A 39 -2.74 -16.06 0.76
N ASN A 40 -2.90 -17.05 1.65
CA ASN A 40 -2.67 -18.46 1.35
C ASN A 40 -1.30 -18.74 0.71
N GLY A 41 -0.25 -18.09 1.21
CA GLY A 41 1.13 -18.25 0.72
C GLY A 41 1.40 -17.61 -0.64
N ARG A 42 0.49 -16.77 -1.14
CA ARG A 42 0.65 -16.00 -2.38
C ARG A 42 0.61 -14.52 -2.06
N THR A 43 1.37 -13.73 -2.83
CA THR A 43 1.26 -12.28 -2.82
C THR A 43 0.17 -11.84 -3.79
N VAL A 44 -0.78 -11.04 -3.29
CA VAL A 44 -1.79 -10.35 -4.08
C VAL A 44 -1.47 -8.86 -4.06
N GLU A 45 -1.46 -8.22 -5.22
CA GLU A 45 -1.23 -6.79 -5.35
C GLU A 45 -2.54 -6.05 -5.58
N ILE A 46 -2.79 -5.03 -4.77
CA ILE A 46 -3.96 -4.16 -4.91
C ILE A 46 -3.48 -2.75 -5.30
N ASP A 47 -3.96 -2.27 -6.43
CA ASP A 47 -3.71 -0.89 -6.87
C ASP A 47 -4.40 0.09 -5.93
N SER A 48 -3.70 1.15 -5.56
CA SER A 48 -4.18 2.14 -4.62
C SER A 48 -3.58 3.52 -4.90
N ARG A 49 -4.25 4.56 -4.41
CA ARG A 49 -3.61 5.87 -4.31
C ARG A 49 -2.66 5.85 -3.11
N PRO A 50 -1.53 6.58 -3.15
CA PRO A 50 -0.60 6.61 -2.03
C PRO A 50 -1.25 7.06 -0.71
N SER A 51 -2.18 8.02 -0.73
CA SER A 51 -2.86 8.47 0.49
C SER A 51 -3.62 7.36 1.20
N ASP A 52 -4.33 6.52 0.44
CA ASP A 52 -5.13 5.43 0.99
C ASP A 52 -4.22 4.29 1.48
N ALA A 53 -3.19 3.96 0.67
CA ALA A 53 -2.20 2.96 1.04
C ALA A 53 -1.43 3.35 2.31
N ILE A 54 -0.96 4.59 2.42
CA ILE A 54 -0.23 5.09 3.61
C ILE A 54 -1.13 5.06 4.85
N ALA A 55 -2.40 5.49 4.74
CA ALA A 55 -3.32 5.45 5.88
C ALA A 55 -3.54 4.01 6.38
N LEU A 56 -3.69 3.06 5.47
CA LEU A 56 -3.82 1.64 5.80
C LEU A 56 -2.51 1.05 6.37
N GLY A 57 -1.36 1.45 5.83
CA GLY A 57 -0.04 1.05 6.31
C GLY A 57 0.25 1.54 7.72
N ALA A 58 -0.16 2.76 8.04
CA ALA A 58 -0.03 3.33 9.37
C ALA A 58 -0.88 2.58 10.40
N ALA A 59 -2.09 2.13 10.02
CA ALA A 59 -2.97 1.35 10.88
C ALA A 59 -2.44 -0.08 11.12
N SER A 60 -1.95 -0.73 10.06
CA SER A 60 -1.46 -2.12 10.08
C SER A 60 0.02 -2.26 10.46
N ASN A 61 0.70 -1.15 10.71
CA ASN A 61 2.14 -1.07 10.96
C ASN A 61 3.00 -1.74 9.86
N ALA A 62 2.52 -1.71 8.61
CA ALA A 62 3.19 -2.30 7.47
C ALA A 62 4.32 -1.38 6.94
N PRO A 63 5.46 -1.95 6.51
CA PRO A 63 6.55 -1.16 5.95
C PRO A 63 6.13 -0.51 4.63
N ILE A 64 6.53 0.76 4.46
CA ILE A 64 6.25 1.56 3.27
C ILE A 64 7.55 1.78 2.51
N TYR A 65 7.54 1.48 1.22
CA TYR A 65 8.66 1.66 0.30
C TYR A 65 8.29 2.62 -0.81
N VAL A 66 9.30 3.25 -1.40
CA VAL A 66 9.18 4.09 -2.59
C VAL A 66 10.14 3.55 -3.63
N ALA A 67 9.68 3.36 -4.86
CA ALA A 67 10.54 2.97 -5.96
C ALA A 67 11.56 4.08 -6.27
N GLU A 68 12.81 3.71 -6.49
CA GLU A 68 13.92 4.65 -6.68
C GLU A 68 13.62 5.68 -7.80
N HIS A 69 13.14 5.21 -8.96
CA HIS A 69 12.78 6.09 -10.07
C HIS A 69 11.65 7.09 -9.74
N VAL A 70 10.78 6.77 -8.77
CA VAL A 70 9.74 7.71 -8.30
C VAL A 70 10.39 8.78 -7.43
N PHE A 71 11.29 8.37 -6.53
CA PHE A 71 12.04 9.26 -5.66
C PHE A 71 12.91 10.26 -6.46
N GLU A 72 13.62 9.77 -7.49
CA GLU A 72 14.44 10.58 -8.39
C GLU A 72 13.64 11.66 -9.12
N LYS A 73 12.45 11.32 -9.64
CA LYS A 73 11.57 12.27 -10.33
C LYS A 73 11.04 13.39 -9.42
N THR A 74 11.07 13.20 -8.11
CA THR A 74 10.59 14.19 -7.12
C THR A 74 11.69 15.05 -6.53
N SER A 75 12.95 14.65 -6.75
CA SER A 75 14.13 15.32 -6.22
C SER A 75 14.74 16.32 -7.22
N GLN A 76 14.02 16.65 -8.30
CA GLN A 76 14.40 17.64 -9.32
C GLN A 76 13.54 18.89 -9.23
#